data_AF-A0AAD4JJP9-F1
#
_entry.id   AF-A0AAD4JJP9-F1
#
_cell.length_a   1.000
_cell.length_b   1.000
_cell.length_c   1.000
_cell.angle_alpha   90.00
_cell.angle_beta   90.00
_cell.angle_gamma   90.00
#
_symmetry.space_group_name_H-M   'P 1'
#
loop_
_entity.id
_entity.type
_entity.pdbx_description
1 polymer ?
#
loop_
_entity_poly.entity_id
_entity_poly.type
_entity_poly.pdbx_seq_one_letter_code
_entity_poly.pdbx_strand_id
1 'polypeptide(L)'
;MDSDGDGLLCLVDFVKIVEGAGEEEKQRDLKAAFELYAPEGSACITPTSLKKMLRRLGQRKTVDDCKNMIACFDLNGDGVLNFDEFEVMMSS
;
A
#
# COMPACT_ATOMS: atom_id res chain seq x y z
N MET A 1 16.39 -15.28 5.28
CA MET A 1 17.31 -16.23 4.64
C MET A 1 16.87 -16.30 3.20
N ASP A 2 17.68 -15.76 2.30
CA ASP A 2 17.50 -15.85 0.84
C ASP A 2 17.57 -17.33 0.44
N SER A 3 16.50 -17.83 -0.17
CA SER A 3 16.33 -19.27 -0.46
C SER A 3 16.70 -19.65 -1.89
N ASP A 4 16.82 -18.69 -2.81
CA ASP A 4 17.27 -18.94 -4.18
C ASP A 4 18.68 -18.38 -4.46
N GLY A 5 19.23 -17.60 -3.53
CA GLY A 5 20.63 -17.21 -3.55
C GLY A 5 20.94 -16.15 -4.60
N ASP A 6 19.91 -15.44 -5.09
CA ASP A 6 20.09 -14.38 -6.09
C ASP A 6 20.49 -13.03 -5.45
N GLY A 7 20.55 -12.97 -4.10
CA GLY A 7 20.94 -11.78 -3.35
C GLY A 7 19.95 -10.63 -3.48
N LEU A 8 18.78 -10.88 -4.05
CA LEU A 8 17.68 -9.96 -4.17
C LEU A 8 16.49 -10.58 -3.43
N LEU A 9 15.91 -9.83 -2.50
CA LEU A 9 14.58 -10.17 -2.01
C LEU A 9 13.61 -10.03 -3.19
N CYS A 10 13.43 -11.10 -3.94
CA CYS A 10 12.37 -11.24 -4.91
C CYS A 10 11.05 -10.99 -4.16
N LEU A 11 10.13 -10.22 -4.75
CA LEU A 11 8.78 -9.98 -4.17
C LEU A 11 8.06 -11.29 -3.80
N VAL A 12 8.48 -12.41 -4.37
CA VAL A 12 7.98 -13.76 -4.08
C VAL A 12 8.44 -14.26 -2.70
N ASP A 13 9.63 -13.87 -2.23
CA ASP A 13 10.10 -14.14 -0.87
C ASP A 13 9.59 -13.10 0.14
N PHE A 14 9.22 -11.90 -0.31
CA PHE A 14 8.51 -10.93 0.51
C PHE A 14 7.12 -11.45 0.91
N VAL A 15 6.44 -12.18 0.02
CA VAL A 15 5.15 -12.82 0.31
C VAL A 15 5.30 -14.04 1.25
N LYS A 16 6.36 -14.84 1.09
CA LYS A 16 6.60 -16.00 1.99
C LYS A 16 6.97 -15.61 3.42
N ILE A 17 7.58 -14.44 3.64
CA ILE A 17 7.80 -13.91 4.99
C ILE A 17 6.47 -13.46 5.60
N VAL A 18 5.58 -12.86 4.79
CA VAL A 18 4.23 -12.45 5.21
C VAL A 18 3.29 -13.63 5.49
N GLU A 19 3.49 -14.80 4.87
CA GLU A 19 2.71 -16.00 5.17
C GLU A 19 3.03 -16.65 6.54
N GLY A 20 4.06 -16.18 7.24
CA GLY A 20 4.41 -16.59 8.62
C GLY A 20 4.16 -15.53 9.70
N ALA A 21 3.61 -14.37 9.31
CA ALA A 21 3.52 -13.16 10.09
C ALA A 21 2.14 -13.04 10.75
N GLY A 22 2.08 -13.14 12.09
CA GLY A 22 0.84 -12.95 12.85
C GLY A 22 0.20 -11.57 12.60
N GLU A 23 -1.08 -11.41 12.93
CA GLU A 23 -1.88 -10.19 12.70
C GLU A 23 -1.16 -8.87 13.10
N GLU A 24 -0.31 -8.92 14.12
CA GLU A 24 0.50 -7.78 14.57
C GLU A 24 1.54 -7.31 13.53
N GLU A 25 2.14 -8.21 12.77
CA GLU A 25 3.11 -7.86 11.73
C GLU A 25 2.41 -7.28 10.51
N LYS A 26 1.25 -7.84 10.14
CA LYS A 26 0.39 -7.28 9.11
C LYS A 26 0.01 -5.83 9.46
N GLN A 27 -0.37 -5.55 10.70
CA GLN A 27 -0.64 -4.17 11.12
C GLN A 27 0.59 -3.26 11.05
N ARG A 28 1.78 -3.76 11.39
CA ARG A 28 3.03 -2.98 11.26
C ARG A 28 3.34 -2.66 9.81
N ASP A 29 3.21 -3.62 8.92
CA ASP A 29 3.46 -3.44 7.48
C ASP A 29 2.42 -2.53 6.84
N LEU A 30 1.14 -2.67 7.19
CA LEU A 30 0.08 -1.75 6.78
C LEU A 30 0.39 -0.33 7.22
N LYS A 31 0.83 -0.14 8.47
CA LYS A 31 1.17 1.18 9.00
C LYS A 31 2.39 1.77 8.29
N ALA A 32 3.44 0.97 8.08
CA ALA A 32 4.63 1.41 7.35
C ALA A 32 4.32 1.76 5.89
N ALA A 33 3.48 0.95 5.23
CA ALA A 33 2.99 1.23 3.89
C ALA A 33 2.14 2.49 3.88
N PHE A 34 1.23 2.66 4.84
CA PHE A 34 0.38 3.85 4.95
C PHE A 34 1.19 5.12 5.12
N GLU A 35 2.20 5.12 6.01
CA GLU A 35 3.15 6.24 6.17
C GLU A 35 3.95 6.50 4.89
N LEU A 36 4.21 5.46 4.09
CA LEU A 36 4.82 5.61 2.78
C LEU A 36 3.83 6.20 1.77
N TYR A 37 2.55 5.83 1.77
CA TYR A 37 1.58 6.32 0.78
C TYR A 37 1.03 7.71 1.11
N ALA A 38 0.93 8.06 2.40
CA ALA A 38 0.40 9.34 2.85
C ALA A 38 1.43 10.47 2.62
N PRO A 39 0.97 11.68 2.29
CA PRO A 39 1.84 12.86 2.30
C PRO A 39 2.24 13.22 3.74
N GLU A 40 3.43 13.81 3.93
CA GLU A 40 3.92 14.24 5.25
C GLU A 40 2.86 15.04 6.01
N GLY A 41 2.48 14.56 7.20
CA GLY A 41 1.50 15.21 8.07
C GLY A 41 0.04 14.96 7.73
N SER A 42 -0.26 14.08 6.77
CA SER A 42 -1.63 13.66 6.48
C SER A 42 -1.91 12.26 6.99
N ALA A 43 -3.07 12.08 7.62
CA ALA A 43 -3.58 10.79 8.06
C ALA A 43 -4.42 10.09 6.97
N CYS A 44 -4.33 10.53 5.70
CA CYS A 44 -5.09 9.98 4.58
C CYS A 44 -4.26 9.90 3.31
N ILE A 45 -4.50 8.88 2.48
CA ILE A 45 -3.88 8.72 1.18
C ILE A 45 -4.73 9.44 0.13
N THR A 46 -4.16 10.50 -0.44
CA THR A 46 -4.82 11.23 -1.53
C THR A 46 -4.53 10.58 -2.89
N PRO A 47 -5.37 10.81 -3.93
CA PRO A 47 -5.10 10.34 -5.29
C PRO A 47 -3.75 10.80 -5.83
N THR A 48 -3.32 11.99 -5.43
CA THR A 48 -2.03 12.58 -5.80
C THR A 48 -0.86 11.86 -5.13
N SER A 49 -1.00 11.50 -3.86
CA SER A 49 0.02 10.77 -3.10
C SER A 49 0.14 9.33 -3.56
N LEU A 50 -1.01 8.66 -3.80
CA LEU A 50 -1.06 7.34 -4.40
C LEU A 50 -0.34 7.33 -5.76
N LYS A 51 -0.64 8.30 -6.62
CA LYS A 51 0.06 8.45 -7.91
C LYS A 51 1.56 8.64 -7.74
N LYS A 52 2.00 9.46 -6.77
CA LYS A 52 3.42 9.70 -6.50
C LYS A 52 4.13 8.41 -6.08
N MET A 53 3.48 7.58 -5.26
CA MET A 53 4.04 6.31 -4.84
C MET A 53 4.01 5.23 -5.91
N LEU A 54 2.92 5.11 -6.67
CA LEU A 54 2.88 4.24 -7.84
C LEU A 54 4.01 4.58 -8.81
N ARG A 55 4.27 5.88 -9.02
CA ARG A 55 5.41 6.33 -9.84
C ARG A 55 6.77 5.92 -9.26
N ARG A 56 6.94 5.92 -7.94
CA ARG A 56 8.18 5.44 -7.28
C ARG A 56 8.34 3.92 -7.39
N LEU A 57 7.24 3.18 -7.40
CA LEU A 57 7.20 1.74 -7.66
C LEU A 57 7.33 1.37 -9.15
N GLY A 58 7.63 2.36 -10.01
CA GLY A 58 7.77 2.15 -11.46
C GLY A 58 6.45 2.06 -12.22
N GLN A 59 5.30 2.14 -11.55
CA GLN A 59 3.99 2.14 -12.18
C GLN A 59 3.57 3.56 -12.59
N ARG A 60 3.24 3.75 -13.87
CA ARG A 60 2.70 5.02 -14.38
C ARG A 60 1.19 4.93 -14.46
N LYS A 61 0.50 5.46 -13.46
CA LYS A 61 -0.96 5.65 -13.45
C LYS A 61 -1.34 7.11 -13.64
N THR A 62 -2.49 7.34 -14.25
CA THR A 62 -3.06 8.70 -14.37
C THR A 62 -3.70 9.12 -13.05
N VAL A 63 -4.02 10.41 -12.91
CA VAL A 63 -4.74 10.88 -11.70
C VAL A 63 -6.12 10.24 -11.65
N ASP A 64 -6.79 10.12 -12.80
CA ASP A 64 -8.11 9.48 -12.91
C ASP A 64 -8.07 8.00 -12.57
N ASP A 65 -7.03 7.26 -12.98
CA ASP A 65 -6.84 5.87 -12.52
C ASP A 65 -6.72 5.80 -10.99
N CYS A 66 -5.94 6.69 -10.38
CA CYS A 66 -5.76 6.71 -8.93
C CYS A 66 -7.05 7.10 -8.21
N LYS A 67 -7.84 8.00 -8.78
CA LYS A 67 -9.17 8.37 -8.27
C LYS A 67 -10.13 7.18 -8.35
N ASN A 68 -10.15 6.45 -9.46
CA ASN A 68 -10.98 5.27 -9.62
C ASN A 68 -10.56 4.15 -8.65
N MET A 69 -9.25 3.97 -8.45
CA MET A 69 -8.73 3.03 -7.46
C MET A 69 -9.17 3.41 -6.05
N ILE A 70 -9.05 4.68 -5.67
CA ILE A 70 -9.52 5.17 -4.37
C ILE A 70 -11.03 5.00 -4.25
N ALA A 71 -11.81 5.41 -5.25
CA ALA A 71 -13.26 5.32 -5.24
C ALA A 71 -13.82 3.89 -5.07
N CYS A 72 -13.04 2.86 -5.39
CA CYS A 72 -13.43 1.46 -5.13
C CYS A 72 -13.34 1.07 -3.65
N PHE A 73 -12.48 1.72 -2.87
CA PHE A 73 -12.21 1.40 -1.46
C PHE A 73 -12.58 2.53 -0.50
N ASP A 74 -12.88 3.72 -1.04
CA ASP A 74 -13.43 4.88 -0.35
C ASP A 74 -14.89 4.61 0.03
N LEU A 75 -15.10 4.19 1.28
CA LEU A 75 -16.41 3.84 1.81
C LEU A 75 -17.14 5.07 2.34
N ASN A 76 -16.39 6.07 2.79
CA ASN A 76 -16.94 7.29 3.36
C ASN A 76 -17.25 8.36 2.29
N GLY A 77 -16.73 8.20 1.06
CA GLY A 77 -16.92 9.08 -0.08
C GLY A 77 -16.16 10.42 0.02
N ASP A 78 -15.10 10.48 0.82
CA ASP A 78 -14.31 11.70 1.02
C ASP A 78 -13.25 11.93 -0.07
N GLY A 79 -13.08 10.96 -0.98
CA GLY A 79 -12.15 11.00 -2.09
C GLY A 79 -10.69 10.76 -1.69
N VAL A 80 -10.44 10.31 -0.46
CA VAL A 80 -9.15 9.86 0.05
C VAL A 80 -9.30 8.46 0.67
N LEU A 81 -8.20 7.84 1.09
CA LEU A 81 -8.27 6.62 1.90
C LEU A 81 -7.75 6.90 3.28
N ASN A 82 -8.59 6.67 4.28
CA ASN A 82 -8.15 6.62 5.66
C ASN A 82 -7.44 5.28 5.96
N PHE A 83 -6.93 5.13 7.18
CA PHE A 83 -6.19 3.93 7.58
C PHE A 83 -7.06 2.67 7.52
N ASP A 84 -8.32 2.74 7.97
CA ASP A 84 -9.26 1.61 7.97
C ASP A 84 -9.59 1.16 6.53
N GLU A 85 -9.85 2.11 5.62
CA GLU A 85 -10.12 1.83 4.20
C GLU A 85 -8.90 1.23 3.49
N PHE A 86 -7.70 1.70 3.85
CA PHE A 86 -6.45 1.15 3.35
C PHE A 86 -6.19 -0.27 3.88
N GLU A 87 -6.55 -0.56 5.14
CA GLU A 87 -6.47 -1.91 5.69
C GLU A 87 -7.41 -2.87 4.95
N VAL A 88 -8.63 -2.43 4.61
CA VAL A 88 -9.57 -3.21 3.79
C VAL A 88 -9.01 -3.48 2.39
N MET A 89 -8.38 -2.48 1.77
CA MET A 89 -7.70 -2.62 0.47
C MET A 89 -6.61 -3.70 0.51
N MET A 90 -5.80 -3.73 1.56
CA MET A 90 -4.65 -4.63 1.68
C MET A 90 -4.99 -5.98 2.32
N SER A 91 -6.17 -6.12 2.93
CA SER A 91 -6.70 -7.39 3.42
C SER A 91 -7.51 -8.17 2.40
N SER A 92 -7.86 -7.57 1.25
CA SER A 92 -8.66 -8.21 0.19
C SER A 92 -7.82 -8.95 -0.85
#